data_AF-A0AAW0SUF7-F1
#
_entry.id   AF-A0AAW0SUF7-F1
#
_cell.length_a   1.000
_cell.length_b   1.000
_cell.length_c   1.000
_cell.angle_alpha   90.00
_cell.angle_beta   90.00
_cell.angle_gamma   90.00
#
_symmetry.space_group_name_H-M   'P 1'
#
loop_
_entity.id
_entity.type
_entity.pdbx_description
1 polymer ?
#
loop_
_entity_poly.entity_id
_entity_poly.type
_entity_poly.pdbx_seq_one_letter_code
_entity_poly.pdbx_strand_id
1 'polypeptide(L)'
;MKRGRKEKLKYLPHVAVLSAGPDLEIGGTFSPILDILSQQLGFCYKYMVPSDRLYGKVFENGTSTGTIGAVLNGDADMTGLLVVDEARMKHLDFTVPLFMERFLAVVKRPVLEPDVAGFVWTATLVAILFTSLTCTLLLGVYEALPLAETLSTPNDSSDGQPFMNLSLTSLLWCVAVLLCQGEACIDLDAQVLMTRCPIYCCTVYG
;
A
#
# COMPACT_ATOMS: atom_id res chain seq x y z
N MET A 1 -4.61 17.35 -45.42
CA MET A 1 -4.06 16.83 -44.14
C MET A 1 -5.20 16.72 -43.13
N LYS A 2 -5.92 15.59 -43.09
CA LYS A 2 -7.07 15.41 -42.20
C LYS A 2 -6.56 15.03 -40.80
N ARG A 3 -6.84 15.89 -39.82
CA ARG A 3 -6.49 15.74 -38.41
C ARG A 3 -7.25 14.54 -37.84
N GLY A 4 -6.58 13.39 -37.78
CA GLY A 4 -7.12 12.14 -37.25
C GLY A 4 -7.55 12.31 -35.80
N ARG A 5 -8.83 12.06 -35.55
CA ARG A 5 -9.41 11.85 -34.22
C ARG A 5 -8.61 10.70 -33.59
N LYS A 6 -7.84 10.98 -32.52
CA LYS A 6 -7.17 9.94 -31.73
C LYS A 6 -8.27 9.09 -31.08
N GLU A 7 -8.65 8.02 -31.75
CA GLU A 7 -9.40 6.93 -31.12
C GLU A 7 -8.56 6.46 -29.94
N LYS A 8 -9.15 6.44 -28.74
CA LYS A 8 -8.53 5.77 -27.59
C LYS A 8 -8.28 4.33 -28.04
N LEU A 9 -7.01 3.95 -28.19
CA LEU A 9 -6.59 2.57 -28.44
C LEU A 9 -7.21 1.70 -27.34
N LYS A 10 -8.33 1.06 -27.66
CA LYS A 10 -8.92 0.03 -26.83
C LYS A 10 -8.05 -1.20 -27.07
N TYR A 11 -7.11 -1.45 -26.16
CA TYR A 11 -6.28 -2.65 -26.21
C TYR A 11 -7.22 -3.86 -26.05
N LEU A 12 -7.50 -4.52 -27.18
CA LEU A 12 -8.17 -5.80 -27.16
C LEU A 12 -7.14 -6.87 -26.79
N PRO A 13 -7.56 -7.94 -26.08
CA PRO A 13 -6.70 -9.09 -25.86
C PRO A 13 -6.29 -9.70 -27.20
N HIS A 14 -5.32 -10.62 -27.19
CA HIS A 14 -4.85 -11.26 -28.41
C HIS A 14 -5.97 -11.89 -29.23
N VAL A 15 -6.99 -12.44 -28.57
CA VAL A 15 -8.21 -12.98 -29.16
C VAL A 15 -9.41 -12.51 -28.34
N ALA A 16 -10.40 -11.91 -28.98
CA ALA A 16 -11.67 -11.52 -28.38
C ALA A 16 -12.83 -11.91 -29.31
N VAL A 17 -13.88 -12.49 -28.77
CA VAL A 17 -15.12 -12.69 -29.53
C VAL A 17 -15.91 -11.37 -29.49
N LEU A 18 -16.12 -10.75 -30.65
CA LEU A 18 -16.85 -9.48 -30.79
C LEU A 18 -18.34 -9.71 -31.00
N SER A 19 -18.70 -10.70 -31.82
CA SER A 19 -20.07 -11.08 -32.11
C SER A 19 -20.19 -12.60 -32.23
N ALA A 20 -21.18 -13.16 -31.54
CA ALA A 20 -21.53 -14.58 -31.58
C ALA A 20 -22.74 -14.82 -32.50
N GLY A 21 -22.68 -14.24 -33.70
CA GLY A 21 -23.69 -14.42 -34.75
C GLY A 21 -23.52 -15.74 -35.52
N PRO A 22 -24.24 -15.93 -36.65
CA PRO A 22 -24.03 -17.06 -37.55
C PRO A 22 -22.60 -17.08 -38.12
N ASP A 23 -22.02 -15.90 -38.29
CA ASP A 23 -20.60 -15.70 -38.54
C ASP A 23 -19.95 -15.19 -37.24
N LEU A 24 -18.99 -15.95 -36.76
CA LEU A 24 -18.25 -15.62 -35.54
C LEU A 24 -17.24 -14.52 -35.87
N GLU A 25 -17.46 -13.32 -35.31
CA GLU A 25 -16.53 -12.21 -35.46
C GLU A 25 -15.52 -12.26 -34.31
N ILE A 26 -14.26 -12.58 -34.66
CA ILE A 26 -13.14 -12.53 -33.73
C ILE A 26 -12.31 -11.28 -34.00
N GLY A 27 -12.03 -10.54 -32.95
CA GLY A 27 -11.08 -9.42 -32.94
C GLY A 27 -9.88 -9.70 -32.06
N GLY A 28 -9.04 -8.68 -31.89
CA GLY A 28 -7.79 -8.77 -31.14
C GLY A 28 -6.58 -8.75 -32.04
N THR A 29 -5.39 -8.83 -31.43
CA THR A 29 -4.11 -8.71 -32.15
C THR A 29 -3.84 -9.89 -33.09
N PHE A 30 -4.41 -11.07 -32.84
CA PHE A 30 -4.18 -12.26 -33.66
C PHE A 30 -4.94 -12.26 -34.99
N SER A 31 -6.15 -11.70 -35.03
CA SER A 31 -6.98 -11.64 -36.23
C SER A 31 -6.26 -11.01 -37.44
N PRO A 32 -5.67 -9.80 -37.36
CA PRO A 32 -4.98 -9.21 -38.51
C PRO A 32 -3.70 -9.98 -38.89
N ILE A 33 -3.05 -10.68 -37.95
CA ILE A 33 -1.90 -11.54 -38.27
C ILE A 33 -2.37 -12.72 -39.11
N LEU A 34 -3.51 -13.33 -38.75
CA LEU A 34 -4.08 -14.43 -39.52
C LEU A 34 -4.56 -13.98 -40.90
N ASP A 35 -5.11 -12.76 -41.03
CA ASP A 35 -5.44 -12.16 -42.32
C ASP A 35 -4.20 -12.01 -43.21
N ILE A 36 -3.09 -11.48 -42.66
CA ILE A 36 -1.83 -11.37 -43.39
C ILE A 36 -1.34 -12.75 -43.82
N LEU A 37 -1.36 -13.74 -42.93
CA LEU A 37 -0.96 -15.11 -43.26
C LEU A 37 -1.83 -15.71 -44.36
N SER A 38 -3.15 -15.53 -44.29
CA SER A 38 -4.10 -16.02 -45.29
C SER A 38 -3.85 -15.42 -46.67
N GLN A 39 -3.50 -14.13 -46.74
CA GLN A 39 -3.18 -13.44 -47.99
C GLN A 39 -1.83 -13.88 -48.57
N GLN A 40 -0.82 -14.10 -47.72
CA GLN A 40 0.51 -14.52 -48.15
C GLN A 40 0.56 -16.00 -48.58
N LEU A 41 -0.20 -16.86 -47.90
CA LEU A 41 -0.22 -18.31 -48.15
C LEU A 41 -1.38 -18.75 -49.06
N GLY A 42 -2.37 -17.88 -49.28
CA GLY A 42 -3.48 -18.11 -50.22
C GLY A 42 -4.54 -19.09 -49.73
N PHE A 43 -4.84 -19.12 -48.42
CA PHE A 43 -5.89 -19.97 -47.85
C PHE A 43 -7.08 -19.15 -47.34
N CYS A 44 -8.26 -19.77 -47.35
CA CYS A 44 -9.44 -19.26 -46.67
C CYS A 44 -9.55 -19.91 -45.29
N TYR A 45 -10.06 -19.19 -44.31
CA TYR A 45 -10.25 -19.72 -42.96
C TYR A 45 -11.60 -19.28 -42.39
N LYS A 46 -12.11 -20.07 -41.43
CA LYS A 46 -13.27 -19.71 -40.62
C LYS A 46 -12.95 -19.97 -39.16
N TYR A 47 -13.38 -19.06 -38.30
CA TYR A 47 -13.21 -19.26 -36.87
C TYR A 47 -14.24 -20.25 -36.31
N MET A 48 -13.76 -21.11 -35.43
CA MET A 48 -14.56 -22.07 -34.66
C MET A 48 -14.15 -21.97 -33.20
N VAL A 49 -15.12 -22.02 -32.29
CA VAL A 49 -14.87 -22.15 -30.86
C VAL A 49 -15.24 -23.58 -30.46
N PRO A 50 -14.35 -24.34 -29.81
CA PRO A 50 -14.68 -25.69 -29.35
C PRO A 50 -15.85 -25.65 -28.36
N SER A 51 -16.67 -26.70 -28.36
CA SER A 51 -17.84 -26.85 -27.48
C SER A 51 -17.52 -26.55 -26.02
N ASP A 52 -16.35 -27.02 -25.57
CA ASP A 52 -15.93 -27.02 -24.17
C ASP A 52 -15.33 -25.66 -23.75
N ARG A 53 -14.97 -24.80 -24.72
CA ARG A 53 -14.30 -23.50 -24.52
C ARG A 53 -13.01 -23.57 -23.70
N LEU A 54 -12.35 -24.72 -23.69
CA LEU A 54 -11.06 -24.94 -23.04
C LEU A 54 -9.93 -24.90 -24.07
N TYR A 55 -8.72 -24.52 -23.64
CA TYR A 55 -7.52 -24.71 -24.47
C TYR A 55 -7.23 -26.20 -24.71
N GLY A 56 -7.53 -27.03 -23.72
CA GLY A 56 -7.35 -28.47 -23.83
C GLY A 56 -6.10 -29.01 -23.17
N LYS A 57 -6.16 -30.31 -22.91
CA LYS A 57 -5.08 -31.16 -22.43
C LYS A 57 -5.22 -32.53 -23.08
N VAL A 58 -4.09 -33.18 -23.32
CA VAL A 58 -4.03 -34.60 -23.67
C VAL A 58 -3.85 -35.40 -22.39
N PHE A 59 -4.76 -36.33 -22.15
CA PHE A 59 -4.75 -37.23 -21.01
C PHE A 59 -3.98 -38.52 -21.34
N GLU A 60 -3.49 -39.22 -20.33
CA GLU A 60 -2.71 -40.47 -20.50
C GLU A 60 -3.51 -41.60 -21.16
N ASN A 61 -4.84 -41.56 -21.04
CA ASN A 61 -5.75 -42.47 -21.72
C ASN A 61 -5.89 -42.20 -23.24
N GLY A 62 -5.12 -41.24 -23.79
CA GLY A 62 -5.16 -40.83 -25.20
C GLY A 62 -6.31 -39.89 -25.55
N THR A 63 -7.18 -39.54 -24.60
CA THR A 63 -8.26 -38.58 -24.84
C THR A 63 -7.74 -37.15 -24.81
N SER A 64 -8.34 -36.30 -25.63
CA SER A 64 -8.00 -34.89 -25.77
C SER A 64 -9.26 -34.04 -25.60
N THR A 65 -9.08 -32.81 -25.12
CA THR A 65 -10.20 -31.88 -24.85
C THR A 65 -9.89 -30.50 -25.40
N GLY A 66 -10.90 -29.62 -25.49
CA GLY A 66 -10.70 -28.21 -25.85
C GLY A 66 -10.11 -27.99 -27.26
N THR A 67 -9.42 -26.86 -27.46
CA THR A 67 -8.83 -26.52 -28.78
C THR A 67 -7.80 -27.55 -29.26
N ILE A 68 -7.04 -28.16 -28.35
CA ILE A 68 -6.10 -29.24 -28.70
C ILE A 68 -6.86 -30.47 -29.20
N GLY A 69 -7.94 -30.85 -28.52
CA GLY A 69 -8.77 -31.97 -28.95
C GLY A 69 -9.42 -31.74 -30.31
N ALA A 70 -9.92 -30.53 -30.55
CA ALA A 70 -10.50 -30.17 -31.85
C ALA A 70 -9.49 -30.36 -33.00
N VAL A 71 -8.21 -30.05 -32.79
CA VAL A 71 -7.18 -30.28 -33.82
C VAL A 71 -6.80 -31.75 -33.94
N LEU A 72 -6.58 -32.44 -32.82
CA LEU A 72 -6.20 -33.86 -32.85
C LEU A 72 -7.30 -34.77 -33.41
N ASN A 73 -8.57 -34.40 -33.23
CA ASN A 73 -9.72 -35.14 -33.73
C ASN A 73 -10.09 -34.79 -35.18
N GLY A 74 -9.46 -33.76 -35.78
CA GLY A 74 -9.74 -33.30 -37.14
C GLY A 74 -10.97 -32.38 -37.27
N ASP A 75 -11.50 -31.87 -36.16
CA ASP A 75 -12.59 -30.88 -36.17
C ASP A 75 -12.08 -29.48 -36.56
N ALA A 76 -10.79 -29.21 -36.39
CA ALA A 76 -10.11 -27.98 -36.76
C ALA A 76 -8.72 -28.26 -37.34
N ASP A 77 -8.30 -27.48 -38.33
CA ASP A 77 -6.98 -27.66 -38.97
C ASP A 77 -5.84 -26.98 -38.19
N MET A 78 -6.15 -25.93 -37.43
CA MET A 78 -5.16 -25.11 -36.72
C MET A 78 -5.76 -24.52 -35.45
N THR A 79 -4.96 -24.44 -34.39
CA THR A 79 -5.33 -23.67 -33.18
C THR A 79 -4.97 -22.19 -33.34
N GLY A 80 -5.69 -21.31 -32.65
CA GLY A 80 -5.26 -19.92 -32.48
C GLY A 80 -4.06 -19.80 -31.53
N LEU A 81 -4.13 -18.88 -30.57
CA LEU A 81 -3.07 -18.75 -29.56
C LEU A 81 -3.09 -19.93 -28.59
N LEU A 82 -1.94 -20.59 -28.46
CA LEU A 82 -1.71 -21.65 -27.49
C LEU A 82 -0.34 -21.46 -26.83
N VAL A 83 -0.29 -21.68 -25.52
CA VAL A 83 0.98 -21.70 -24.78
C VAL A 83 1.74 -22.97 -25.13
N VAL A 84 3.00 -22.79 -25.51
CA VAL A 84 3.96 -23.87 -25.78
C VAL A 84 4.30 -24.56 -24.47
N ASP A 85 4.09 -25.87 -24.43
CA ASP A 85 4.36 -26.72 -23.28
C ASP A 85 4.88 -28.08 -23.75
N GLU A 86 5.74 -28.73 -22.96
CA GLU A 86 6.41 -29.98 -23.37
C GLU A 86 5.39 -31.11 -23.62
N ALA A 87 4.35 -31.21 -22.79
CA ALA A 87 3.32 -32.23 -22.95
C ALA A 87 2.52 -32.05 -24.25
N ARG A 88 2.39 -30.79 -24.71
CA ARG A 88 1.68 -30.44 -25.95
C ARG A 88 2.56 -30.63 -27.19
N MET A 89 3.84 -30.30 -27.09
CA MET A 89 4.83 -30.50 -28.16
C MET A 89 4.98 -31.97 -28.59
N LYS A 90 4.61 -32.93 -27.72
CA LYS A 90 4.62 -34.36 -28.05
C LYS A 90 3.50 -34.77 -29.02
N HIS A 91 2.45 -33.96 -29.13
CA HIS A 91 1.23 -34.29 -29.89
C HIS A 91 0.92 -33.25 -30.98
N LEU A 92 1.49 -32.04 -30.90
CA LEU A 92 1.24 -30.94 -31.82
C LEU A 92 2.57 -30.32 -32.25
N ASP A 93 2.62 -29.94 -33.53
CA ASP A 93 3.71 -29.13 -34.07
C ASP A 93 3.42 -27.64 -33.87
N PHE A 94 4.35 -26.94 -33.23
CA PHE A 94 4.26 -25.51 -32.99
C PHE A 94 5.13 -24.74 -33.99
N THR A 95 4.62 -23.61 -34.46
CA THR A 95 5.42 -22.64 -35.22
C THR A 95 6.41 -21.92 -34.29
N VAL A 96 7.21 -21.03 -34.87
CA VAL A 96 7.95 -20.05 -34.07
C VAL A 96 6.98 -19.24 -33.19
N PRO A 97 7.35 -18.92 -31.94
CA PRO A 97 6.47 -18.22 -31.02
C PRO A 97 6.18 -16.79 -31.52
N LEU A 98 4.90 -16.49 -31.77
CA LEU A 98 4.46 -15.17 -32.23
C LEU A 98 4.44 -14.12 -31.12
N PHE A 99 4.18 -14.56 -29.88
CA PHE A 99 4.11 -13.72 -28.69
C PHE A 99 5.00 -14.29 -27.59
N MET A 100 5.77 -13.42 -26.95
CA MET A 100 6.59 -13.76 -25.78
C MET A 100 5.98 -13.09 -24.56
N GLU A 101 5.22 -13.85 -23.79
CA GLU A 101 4.63 -13.39 -22.53
C GLU A 101 5.48 -13.80 -21.33
N ARG A 102 5.36 -13.06 -20.23
CA ARG A 102 6.02 -13.36 -18.96
C ARG A 102 4.97 -13.54 -17.87
N PHE A 103 5.17 -14.53 -17.01
CA PHE A 103 4.37 -14.67 -15.80
C PHE A 103 4.74 -13.56 -14.82
N LEU A 104 3.75 -12.75 -14.44
CA LEU A 104 3.91 -11.64 -13.50
C LEU A 104 2.83 -11.76 -12.41
N ALA A 105 3.22 -11.56 -11.16
CA ALA A 105 2.25 -11.41 -10.07
C ALA A 105 1.62 -10.02 -10.16
N VAL A 106 0.30 -9.98 -10.36
CA VAL A 106 -0.45 -8.72 -10.42
C VAL A 106 -1.13 -8.51 -9.07
N VAL A 107 -0.73 -7.45 -8.36
CA VAL A 107 -1.36 -7.02 -7.11
C VAL A 107 -2.18 -5.76 -7.34
N LYS A 108 -3.22 -5.56 -6.53
CA LYS A 108 -3.98 -4.31 -6.53
C LYS A 108 -3.01 -3.16 -6.22
N ARG A 109 -3.00 -2.12 -7.06
CA ARG A 109 -2.20 -0.92 -6.80
C ARG A 109 -2.59 -0.37 -5.42
N PRO A 110 -1.64 -0.15 -4.50
CA PRO A 110 -1.96 0.38 -3.19
C PRO A 110 -2.55 1.78 -3.36
N VAL A 111 -3.64 2.03 -2.66
CA VAL A 111 -4.16 3.39 -2.48
C VAL A 111 -3.49 3.93 -1.23
N LEU A 112 -2.89 5.10 -1.33
CA LEU A 112 -2.23 5.73 -0.19
C LEU A 112 -3.31 6.26 0.75
N GLU A 113 -3.57 5.53 1.83
CA GLU A 113 -4.46 5.97 2.90
C GLU A 113 -3.62 6.64 4.00
N PRO A 114 -4.04 7.81 4.53
CA PRO A 114 -3.29 8.49 5.58
C PRO A 114 -3.32 7.68 6.88
N ASP A 115 -2.17 7.13 7.27
CA ASP A 115 -2.00 6.43 8.55
C ASP A 115 -1.68 7.42 9.67
N VAL A 116 -2.72 7.87 10.37
CA VAL A 116 -2.60 8.76 11.54
C VAL A 116 -1.92 8.03 12.70
N ALA A 117 -2.05 6.71 12.82
CA ALA A 117 -1.47 5.95 13.93
C ALA A 117 0.06 5.91 13.83
N GLY A 118 0.62 5.76 12.63
CA GLY A 118 2.05 5.85 12.38
C GLY A 118 2.65 7.22 12.75
N PHE A 119 1.89 8.30 12.49
CA PHE A 119 2.28 9.65 12.89
C PHE A 119 2.26 9.85 14.41
N VAL A 120 1.19 9.41 15.07
CA VAL A 120 1.07 9.53 16.53
C VAL A 120 2.16 8.71 17.23
N TRP A 121 2.43 7.48 16.80
CA TRP A 121 3.41 6.62 17.45
C TRP A 121 4.82 7.24 17.48
N THR A 122 5.25 7.82 16.36
CA THR A 122 6.60 8.36 16.23
C THR A 122 6.74 9.74 16.87
N ALA A 123 5.75 10.61 16.71
CA ALA A 123 5.79 11.97 17.27
C ALA A 123 5.55 11.98 18.80
N THR A 124 4.60 11.19 19.30
CA THR A 124 4.25 11.21 20.73
C THR A 124 5.33 10.59 21.60
N LEU A 125 5.97 9.48 21.20
CA LEU A 125 7.02 8.86 22.00
C LEU A 125 8.24 9.78 22.15
N VAL A 126 8.65 10.43 21.07
CA VAL A 126 9.77 11.38 21.10
C VAL A 126 9.42 12.59 21.97
N ALA A 127 8.22 13.15 21.80
CA ALA A 127 7.75 14.27 22.61
C ALA A 127 7.68 13.91 24.10
N ILE A 128 7.14 12.73 24.46
CA ILE A 128 7.03 12.26 25.84
C ILE A 128 8.43 12.05 26.46
N LEU A 129 9.39 11.48 25.73
CA LEU A 129 10.75 11.28 26.23
C LEU A 129 11.44 12.62 26.51
N PHE A 130 11.41 13.57 25.57
CA PHE A 130 12.05 14.88 25.77
C PHE A 130 11.38 15.70 26.87
N THR A 131 10.05 15.67 26.95
CA THR A 131 9.32 16.38 28.00
C THR A 131 9.53 15.75 29.39
N SER A 132 9.61 14.42 29.48
CA SER A 132 9.94 13.73 30.73
C SER A 132 11.35 14.06 31.23
N LEU A 133 12.35 14.10 30.34
CA LEU A 133 13.74 14.42 30.67
C LEU A 133 13.87 15.88 31.14
N THR A 134 13.21 16.81 30.47
CA THR A 134 13.23 18.22 30.88
C THR A 134 12.53 18.44 32.22
N CYS A 135 11.41 17.74 32.47
CA CYS A 135 10.73 17.81 33.77
C CYS A 135 11.58 17.26 34.92
N THR A 136 12.26 16.11 34.75
CA THR A 136 13.10 15.55 35.82
C THR A 136 14.32 16.41 36.12
N LEU A 137 14.92 17.05 35.11
CA LEU A 137 16.03 17.99 35.31
C LEU A 137 15.59 19.24 36.08
N LEU A 138 14.43 19.81 35.74
CA LEU A 138 13.92 21.01 36.42
C LEU A 138 13.54 20.72 37.88
N LEU A 139 12.92 19.56 38.15
CA LEU A 139 12.62 19.13 39.52
C LEU A 139 13.90 18.88 40.33
N GLY A 140 14.91 18.23 39.74
CA GLY A 140 16.19 18.00 40.40
C GLY A 140 16.95 19.29 40.75
N VAL A 141 16.88 20.30 39.88
CA VAL A 141 17.45 21.63 40.16
C VAL A 141 16.69 22.33 41.30
N TYR A 142 15.36 22.24 41.31
CA TYR A 142 14.53 22.84 42.35
C TYR A 142 14.78 22.23 43.73
N GLU A 143 15.00 20.91 43.83
CA GLU A 143 15.32 20.24 45.10
C GLU A 143 16.77 20.51 45.57
N ALA A 144 17.71 20.69 44.63
CA ALA A 144 19.11 20.97 44.96
C ALA A 144 19.37 22.41 45.46
N LEU A 145 18.56 23.38 45.02
CA LEU A 145 18.64 24.79 45.43
C LEU A 145 18.48 25.00 46.96
N PRO A 146 17.41 24.54 47.63
CA PRO A 146 17.23 24.70 49.06
C PRO A 146 18.19 23.82 49.88
N LEU A 147 18.69 22.70 49.31
CA LEU A 147 19.70 21.86 49.95
C LEU A 147 21.07 22.57 50.02
N ALA A 148 21.43 23.34 48.99
CA ALA A 148 22.63 24.16 48.99
C ALA A 148 22.55 25.34 49.98
N GLU A 149 21.35 25.92 50.14
CA GLU A 149 21.11 26.98 51.13
C GLU A 149 21.09 26.45 52.57
N THR A 150 20.48 25.27 52.81
CA THR A 150 20.45 24.65 54.16
C THR A 150 21.81 24.12 54.63
N LEU A 151 22.71 23.70 53.72
CA LEU A 151 24.09 23.37 54.07
C LEU A 151 24.93 24.61 54.44
N SER A 152 24.48 25.81 54.06
CA SER A 152 25.19 27.07 54.29
C SER A 152 24.77 27.80 55.58
N THR A 153 23.69 27.38 56.24
CA THR A 153 23.18 28.01 57.47
C THR A 153 22.92 26.99 58.59
N PRO A 154 23.51 27.13 59.78
CA PRO A 154 23.21 26.23 60.90
C PRO A 154 21.84 26.56 61.51
N ASN A 155 20.91 25.63 61.30
CA ASN A 155 19.77 25.19 62.12
C ASN A 155 18.97 26.25 62.92
N ASP A 156 17.67 26.42 62.62
CA ASP A 156 16.62 26.17 63.63
C ASP A 156 15.21 25.98 63.03
N SER A 157 14.44 25.13 63.71
CA SER A 157 12.98 24.95 63.73
C SER A 157 12.22 24.42 62.49
N SER A 158 11.76 23.19 62.69
CA SER A 158 10.76 22.38 62.00
C SER A 158 9.41 23.06 61.72
N ASP A 159 8.97 22.97 60.46
CA ASP A 159 7.56 22.80 60.08
C ASP A 159 7.48 21.82 58.89
N GLY A 160 7.14 20.57 59.21
CA GLY A 160 7.08 19.47 58.24
C GLY A 160 5.75 19.41 57.51
N GLN A 161 5.63 20.05 56.35
CA GLN A 161 4.60 19.69 55.38
C GLN A 161 4.97 18.33 54.74
N PRO A 162 4.03 17.37 54.63
CA PRO A 162 4.37 16.04 54.15
C PRO A 162 4.76 16.10 52.68
N PHE A 163 6.05 15.88 52.42
CA PHE A 163 6.70 15.80 51.11
C PHE A 163 5.90 15.06 50.03
N MET A 164 5.12 14.03 50.43
CA MET A 164 4.26 13.26 49.52
C MET A 164 3.14 14.08 48.86
N ASN A 165 2.53 15.05 49.54
CA ASN A 165 1.44 15.84 48.96
C ASN A 165 1.96 16.84 47.92
N LEU A 166 3.16 17.39 48.16
CA LEU A 166 3.82 18.34 47.26
C LEU A 166 4.27 17.65 45.94
N SER A 167 4.76 16.41 46.05
CA SER A 167 5.17 15.57 44.92
C SER A 167 4.00 15.16 44.02
N LEU A 168 2.83 14.87 44.59
CA LEU A 168 1.66 14.44 43.82
C LEU A 168 0.99 15.60 43.08
N THR A 169 0.97 16.80 43.69
CA THR A 169 0.51 18.01 43.01
C THR A 169 1.46 18.42 41.88
N SER A 170 2.77 18.36 42.07
CA SER A 170 3.71 18.72 41.00
C SER A 170 3.63 17.76 39.81
N LEU A 171 3.43 16.45 40.05
CA LEU A 171 3.18 15.47 39.00
C LEU A 171 1.89 15.74 38.21
N LEU A 172 0.81 16.12 38.90
CA LEU A 172 -0.46 16.50 38.25
C LEU A 172 -0.32 17.75 37.38
N TRP A 173 0.46 18.74 37.84
CA TRP A 173 0.77 19.94 37.05
C TRP A 173 1.60 19.61 35.79
N CYS A 174 2.57 18.72 35.90
CA CYS A 174 3.35 18.25 34.75
C CYS A 174 2.47 17.55 33.70
N VAL A 175 1.51 16.73 34.13
CA VAL A 175 0.55 16.06 33.23
C VAL A 175 -0.40 17.05 32.56
N ALA A 176 -0.88 18.06 33.29
CA ALA A 176 -1.75 19.11 32.72
C ALA A 176 -1.04 19.93 31.62
N VAL A 177 0.23 20.28 31.84
CA VAL A 177 1.08 20.97 30.85
C VAL A 177 1.31 20.08 29.61
N LEU A 178 1.57 18.78 29.81
CA LEU A 178 1.76 17.82 28.71
C LEU A 178 0.51 17.66 27.84
N LEU A 179 -0.68 17.73 28.42
CA LEU A 179 -1.95 17.65 27.71
C LEU A 179 -2.41 19.00 27.15
N CYS A 180 -1.61 20.07 27.28
CA CYS A 180 -2.00 21.46 26.99
C CYS A 180 -3.32 21.87 27.67
N GLN A 181 -3.63 21.25 28.80
CA GLN A 181 -4.77 21.63 29.63
C GLN A 181 -4.29 22.73 30.58
N GLY A 182 -4.34 23.97 30.11
CA GLY A 182 -4.12 25.13 30.98
C GLY A 182 -5.30 25.30 31.94
N GLU A 183 -5.14 24.92 33.20
CA GLU A 183 -6.13 25.30 34.21
C GLU A 183 -5.89 26.73 34.69
N ALA A 184 -6.87 27.59 34.45
CA ALA A 184 -6.94 28.95 34.94
C ALA A 184 -7.61 28.96 36.32
N CYS A 185 -6.85 28.79 37.40
CA CYS A 185 -7.23 29.31 38.72
C CYS A 185 -6.07 29.14 39.72
N ILE A 186 -5.42 30.24 40.12
CA ILE A 186 -4.85 30.44 41.47
C ILE A 186 -4.62 31.95 41.65
N ASP A 187 -5.00 32.43 42.83
CA ASP A 187 -5.10 33.82 43.26
C ASP A 187 -3.81 34.66 43.13
N LEU A 188 -4.06 35.95 43.00
CA LEU A 188 -3.19 37.02 42.53
C LEU A 188 -2.16 37.49 43.58
N ASP A 189 -1.17 36.68 43.96
CA ASP A 189 -0.03 37.19 44.77
C ASP A 189 1.37 36.65 44.38
N ALA A 190 1.48 35.68 43.47
CA ALA A 190 2.77 35.15 43.01
C ALA A 190 3.15 35.66 41.59
N GLN A 191 3.11 36.97 41.37
CA GLN A 191 3.10 37.55 40.01
C GLN A 191 4.46 37.82 39.34
N VAL A 192 5.58 37.29 39.84
CA VAL A 192 6.91 37.57 39.22
C VAL A 192 7.59 36.34 38.62
N LEU A 193 7.27 35.11 39.02
CA LEU A 193 8.01 33.92 38.54
C LEU A 193 7.26 33.04 37.51
N MET A 194 5.95 33.25 37.32
CA MET A 194 5.12 32.41 36.43
C MET A 194 4.92 32.95 35.00
N THR A 195 5.45 34.13 34.67
CA THR A 195 5.30 34.73 33.33
C THR A 195 6.35 34.25 32.30
N ARG A 196 7.31 33.40 32.69
CA ARG A 196 8.34 32.89 31.75
C ARG A 196 8.19 31.42 31.34
N CYS A 197 7.32 30.64 31.96
CA CYS A 197 7.15 29.22 31.60
C CYS A 197 6.13 28.92 30.47
N PRO A 198 5.01 29.65 30.28
CA PRO A 198 4.05 29.27 29.22
C PRO A 198 4.52 29.65 27.80
N ILE A 199 5.55 30.51 27.67
CA ILE A 199 6.06 30.96 26.37
C ILE A 199 6.85 29.85 25.66
N TYR A 200 7.52 28.95 26.40
CA TYR A 200 8.33 27.89 25.80
C TYR A 200 7.51 26.73 25.20
N CYS A 201 6.27 26.52 25.66
CA CYS A 201 5.39 25.48 25.10
C CYS A 201 4.75 25.88 23.76
N CYS A 202 4.50 27.18 23.55
CA CYS A 202 3.83 27.65 22.32
C CYS A 202 4.74 27.60 21.08
N THR A 203 6.06 27.58 21.22
CA THR A 203 7.00 27.58 20.08
C THR A 203 7.33 26.20 19.53
N VAL A 204 6.92 25.12 20.20
CA VAL A 204 7.25 23.74 19.77
C VAL A 204 6.16 23.11 18.89
N TYR A 205 4.96 23.70 18.84
CA TYR A 205 3.80 23.18 18.09
C TYR A 205 3.18 24.17 17.08
N GLY A 206 3.99 25.10 16.56
CA GLY A 206 3.61 26.00 15.46
C GLY A 206 4.30 25.65 14.15
#